data_AF-A0A438NB39-F1
#
_entry.id   AF-A0A438NB39-F1
#
_cell.length_a   1.000
_cell.length_b   1.000
_cell.length_c   1.000
_cell.angle_alpha   90.00
_cell.angle_beta   90.00
_cell.angle_gamma   90.00
#
_symmetry.space_group_name_H-M   'P 1'
#
loop_
_entity.id
_entity.type
_entity.pdbx_description
1 polymer ?
#
loop_
_entity_poly.entity_id
_entity_poly.type
_entity_poly.pdbx_seq_one_letter_code
_entity_poly.pdbx_strand_id
1 'polypeptide(L)'
;MSIEETRGGVREIQEGNMGSGAGTPVYFAETHRLTPRTPDIILHLGHDKTGPVVAVAFFRLSLHMKLGLGDPDNDPNGVMWLQMERTSKLLTRSSFVFEHEGSSFTWERTRSGADGINGLAGKLSLANYRLTDNRSGNVVAVYAAADLKSLSVKGELNIFAPLSQDLEKLVVVSSAALSEKVARDTK
;
A
#
# COMPACT_ATOMS: atom_id res chain seq x y z
N MET A 1 -20.02 27.16 -10.24
CA MET A 1 -19.01 26.36 -10.96
C MET A 1 -18.24 25.63 -9.87
N SER A 2 -18.74 24.45 -9.51
CA SER A 2 -18.30 23.71 -8.31
C SER A 2 -17.49 22.51 -8.77
N ILE A 3 -16.25 22.43 -8.33
CA ILE A 3 -15.47 21.20 -8.38
C ILE A 3 -14.80 21.10 -7.01
N GLU A 4 -15.44 20.39 -6.11
CA GLU A 4 -14.90 20.03 -4.81
C GLU A 4 -15.00 18.51 -4.71
N GLU A 5 -13.87 17.83 -4.84
CA GLU A 5 -13.73 16.49 -4.26
C GLU A 5 -12.26 16.22 -3.94
N THR A 6 -11.83 16.78 -2.80
CA THR A 6 -10.59 16.36 -2.13
C THR A 6 -10.97 15.31 -1.10
N ARG A 7 -10.80 14.02 -1.40
CA ARG A 7 -10.94 12.95 -0.39
C ARG A 7 -9.91 11.86 -0.58
N GLY A 8 -8.95 11.80 0.34
CA GLY A 8 -8.09 10.64 0.53
C GLY A 8 -6.72 10.94 1.12
N GLY A 9 -6.63 11.75 2.18
CA GLY A 9 -5.40 11.84 2.96
C GLY A 9 -5.33 10.66 3.93
N VAL A 10 -4.42 9.72 3.70
CA VAL A 10 -3.95 8.84 4.78
C VAL A 10 -3.03 9.72 5.63
N ARG A 11 -3.45 10.02 6.85
CA ARG A 11 -2.62 10.71 7.84
C ARG A 11 -2.54 9.85 9.10
N GLU A 12 -1.32 9.85 9.63
CA GLU A 12 -0.88 9.42 10.96
C GLU A 12 -0.48 7.94 11.08
N ILE A 13 0.84 7.70 10.95
CA ILE A 13 1.55 6.61 11.61
C ILE A 13 2.22 7.25 12.84
N GLN A 14 1.71 6.94 14.04
CA GLN A 14 2.29 7.25 15.36
C GLN A 14 2.38 5.88 16.08
N GLU A 15 3.39 5.47 16.83
CA GLU A 15 4.19 6.13 17.87
C GLU A 15 5.50 5.35 18.16
N GLY A 16 6.32 5.86 19.09
CA GLY A 16 7.23 5.03 19.90
C GLY A 16 8.69 5.49 19.91
N ASN A 17 9.00 6.49 20.72
CA ASN A 17 10.35 7.04 20.90
C ASN A 17 11.33 6.01 21.53
N MET A 18 12.43 5.70 20.85
CA MET A 18 13.80 5.78 21.40
C MET A 18 14.87 5.38 20.37
N GLY A 19 15.72 6.33 19.97
CA GLY A 19 17.10 6.05 19.54
C GLY A 19 17.50 6.37 18.10
N SER A 20 18.14 7.53 17.93
CA SER A 20 19.01 7.99 16.81
C SER A 20 18.42 8.24 15.42
N GLY A 21 18.13 9.53 15.14
CA GLY A 21 18.81 10.19 14.02
C GLY A 21 18.10 10.38 12.68
N ALA A 22 16.80 10.13 12.55
CA ALA A 22 15.90 10.70 11.53
C ALA A 22 14.46 10.30 11.90
N GLY A 23 13.49 11.22 11.83
CA GLY A 23 12.10 10.83 12.01
C GLY A 23 11.67 9.80 10.95
N THR A 24 10.72 8.93 11.28
CA THR A 24 10.11 8.01 10.30
C THR A 24 9.62 8.82 9.10
N PRO A 25 9.96 8.42 7.86
CA PRO A 25 9.50 9.14 6.68
C PRO A 25 7.96 9.13 6.62
N VAL A 26 7.39 10.28 6.30
CA VAL A 26 5.95 10.43 6.09
C VAL A 26 5.68 10.34 4.61
N TYR A 27 4.66 9.59 4.22
CA TYR A 27 4.23 9.46 2.84
C TYR A 27 2.78 9.92 2.65
N PHE A 28 2.50 10.50 1.50
CA PHE A 28 1.16 10.85 1.06
C PHE A 28 0.81 10.07 -0.21
N ALA A 29 -0.21 9.22 -0.14
CA ALA A 29 -0.68 8.44 -1.28
C ALA A 29 -1.86 9.13 -1.96
N GLU A 30 -1.63 9.70 -3.15
CA GLU A 30 -2.68 10.22 -4.02
C GLU A 30 -3.33 9.06 -4.80
N THR A 31 -4.65 9.11 -4.97
CA THR A 31 -5.42 8.12 -5.73
C THR A 31 -6.07 8.75 -6.95
N HIS A 32 -5.84 8.19 -8.13
CA HIS A 32 -6.52 8.62 -9.35
C HIS A 32 -7.51 7.58 -9.85
N ARG A 33 -8.70 8.04 -10.21
CA ARG A 33 -9.75 7.22 -10.82
C ARG A 33 -10.01 7.71 -12.25
N LEU A 34 -10.06 6.77 -13.20
CA LEU A 34 -10.56 7.00 -14.56
C LEU A 34 -9.74 7.97 -15.44
N THR A 35 -8.48 8.27 -15.10
CA THR A 35 -7.58 9.12 -15.91
C THR A 35 -6.62 8.27 -16.75
N PRO A 36 -6.77 8.19 -18.10
CA PRO A 36 -5.85 7.45 -18.96
C PRO A 36 -4.39 7.86 -18.73
N ARG A 37 -3.47 6.88 -18.73
CA ARG A 37 -2.02 7.08 -18.57
C ARG A 37 -1.52 7.56 -17.19
N THR A 38 -2.38 8.04 -16.31
CA THR A 38 -1.99 8.35 -14.92
C THR A 38 -1.87 7.06 -14.06
N PRO A 39 -0.87 6.95 -13.17
CA PRO A 39 -0.86 5.91 -12.16
C PRO A 39 -2.15 5.89 -11.32
N ASP A 40 -2.57 4.72 -10.84
CA ASP A 40 -3.72 4.61 -9.94
C ASP A 40 -3.42 5.13 -8.54
N ILE A 41 -2.17 4.94 -8.11
CA ILE A 41 -1.61 5.48 -6.88
C ILE A 41 -0.32 6.20 -7.23
N ILE A 42 -0.15 7.40 -6.68
CA ILE A 42 1.09 8.17 -6.70
C ILE A 42 1.50 8.39 -5.25
N LEU A 43 2.70 7.96 -4.89
CA LEU A 43 3.25 8.10 -3.55
C LEU A 43 4.21 9.29 -3.51
N HIS A 44 3.87 10.27 -2.69
CA HIS A 44 4.68 11.45 -2.43
C HIS A 44 5.41 11.31 -1.09
N LEU A 45 6.65 11.79 -1.01
CA LEU A 45 7.34 11.95 0.26
C LEU A 45 6.87 13.25 0.94
N GLY A 46 6.26 13.15 2.11
CA GLY A 46 5.72 14.27 2.86
C GLY A 46 4.26 14.08 3.26
N HIS A 47 3.64 15.16 3.76
CA HIS A 47 2.29 15.14 4.32
C HIS A 47 1.18 15.45 3.30
N ASP A 48 1.55 15.76 2.07
CA ASP A 48 0.67 16.15 0.98
C ASP A 48 1.32 15.88 -0.40
N LYS A 49 0.56 16.16 -1.46
CA LYS A 49 0.95 15.96 -2.86
C LYS A 49 2.02 16.92 -3.40
N THR A 50 2.47 17.89 -2.61
CA THR A 50 3.55 18.79 -3.02
C THR A 50 4.93 18.17 -2.85
N GLY A 51 5.00 17.07 -2.09
CA GLY A 51 6.19 16.24 -1.94
C GLY A 51 6.63 15.57 -3.24
N PRO A 52 7.93 15.22 -3.38
CA PRO A 52 8.42 14.53 -4.56
C PRO A 52 7.78 13.14 -4.70
N VAL A 53 7.51 12.74 -5.94
CA VAL A 53 7.01 11.39 -6.25
C VAL A 53 8.14 10.39 -6.02
N VAL A 54 7.88 9.38 -5.20
CA VAL A 54 8.86 8.33 -4.85
C VAL A 54 8.45 6.95 -5.31
N ALA A 55 7.16 6.73 -5.56
CA ALA A 55 6.66 5.47 -6.11
C ALA A 55 5.30 5.64 -6.77
N VAL A 56 4.95 4.72 -7.66
CA VAL A 56 3.67 4.68 -8.37
C VAL A 56 3.12 3.26 -8.46
N ALA A 57 1.81 3.10 -8.58
CA ALA A 57 1.18 1.81 -8.88
C ALA A 57 0.14 1.91 -9.99
N PHE A 58 0.07 0.87 -10.83
CA PHE A 58 -0.93 0.69 -11.87
C PHE A 58 -1.64 -0.66 -11.66
N PHE A 59 -2.97 -0.64 -11.66
CA PHE A 59 -3.80 -1.84 -11.50
C PHE A 59 -5.17 -1.76 -12.19
N ARG A 60 -5.38 -0.75 -13.06
CA ARG A 60 -6.61 -0.64 -13.86
C ARG A 60 -6.85 -1.86 -14.73
N LEU A 61 -8.06 -2.41 -14.59
CA LEU A 61 -8.56 -3.53 -15.41
C LEU A 61 -7.66 -4.78 -15.42
N SER A 62 -6.69 -4.84 -14.50
CA SER A 62 -5.74 -5.94 -14.37
C SER A 62 -5.99 -6.66 -13.04
N LEU A 63 -5.78 -7.96 -13.03
CA LEU A 63 -5.72 -8.74 -11.79
C LEU A 63 -4.41 -8.50 -11.05
N HIS A 64 -3.33 -8.25 -11.79
CA HIS A 64 -1.99 -7.95 -11.29
C HIS A 64 -1.84 -6.44 -11.07
N MET A 65 -0.78 -6.05 -10.36
CA MET A 65 -0.37 -4.66 -10.25
C MET A 65 1.04 -4.49 -10.79
N LYS A 66 1.32 -3.32 -11.36
CA LYS A 66 2.67 -2.90 -11.72
C LYS A 66 3.08 -1.80 -10.75
N LEU A 67 4.22 -1.95 -10.09
CA LEU A 67 4.77 -0.96 -9.18
C LEU A 67 6.00 -0.31 -9.84
N GLY A 68 6.18 0.98 -9.62
CA GLY A 68 7.36 1.73 -10.04
C GLY A 68 7.98 2.44 -8.84
N LEU A 69 9.28 2.33 -8.64
CA LEU A 69 10.04 3.17 -7.72
C LEU A 69 10.69 4.31 -8.51
N GLY A 70 10.38 5.55 -8.13
CA GLY A 70 10.75 6.76 -8.85
C GLY A 70 9.55 7.50 -9.46
N ASP A 71 9.88 8.55 -10.22
CA ASP A 71 8.91 9.46 -10.83
C ASP A 71 8.86 9.23 -12.36
N PRO A 72 7.83 8.56 -12.89
CA PRO A 72 7.73 8.27 -14.32
C PRO A 72 7.46 9.49 -15.19
N ASP A 73 6.97 10.60 -14.62
CA ASP A 73 6.66 11.81 -15.38
C ASP A 73 7.91 12.69 -15.52
N ASN A 74 8.76 12.76 -14.50
CA ASN A 74 9.99 13.55 -14.51
C ASN A 74 11.23 12.78 -14.95
N ASP A 75 11.36 11.49 -14.60
CA ASP A 75 12.49 10.63 -14.98
C ASP A 75 12.01 9.22 -15.38
N PRO A 76 11.41 9.07 -16.58
CA PRO A 76 10.83 7.81 -17.03
C PRO A 76 11.85 6.66 -17.14
N ASN A 77 13.13 6.97 -17.36
CA ASN A 77 14.19 5.97 -17.49
C ASN A 77 14.83 5.60 -16.15
N GLY A 78 14.70 6.45 -15.12
CA GLY A 78 15.15 6.17 -13.75
C GLY A 78 14.18 5.33 -12.93
N VAL A 79 12.99 5.02 -13.44
CA VAL A 79 12.00 4.22 -12.70
C VAL A 79 12.37 2.74 -12.71
N MET A 80 12.54 2.15 -11.52
CA MET A 80 12.61 0.70 -11.37
C MET A 80 11.20 0.12 -11.36
N TRP A 81 10.86 -0.63 -12.41
CA TRP A 81 9.57 -1.28 -12.55
C TRP A 81 9.61 -2.72 -12.03
N LEU A 82 8.59 -3.11 -11.27
CA LEU A 82 8.35 -4.51 -10.91
C LEU A 82 6.88 -4.88 -11.09
N GLN A 83 6.64 -6.18 -11.27
CA GLN A 83 5.31 -6.75 -11.35
C GLN A 83 4.94 -7.35 -9.98
N MET A 84 3.76 -7.00 -9.48
CA MET A 84 3.14 -7.65 -8.34
C MET A 84 1.99 -8.53 -8.83
N GLU A 85 2.23 -9.83 -8.85
CA GLU A 85 1.34 -10.80 -9.46
C GLU A 85 0.29 -11.32 -8.49
N ARG A 86 -0.98 -11.29 -8.90
CA ARG A 86 -2.04 -11.98 -8.15
C ARG A 86 -1.93 -13.49 -8.36
N THR A 87 -1.72 -14.23 -7.28
CA THR A 87 -1.63 -15.70 -7.30
C THR A 87 -2.97 -16.38 -7.01
N SER A 88 -3.91 -15.64 -6.39
CA SER A 88 -5.24 -16.13 -6.04
C SER A 88 -6.28 -15.94 -7.14
N LYS A 89 -7.28 -16.84 -7.22
CA LYS A 89 -8.47 -16.67 -8.09
C LYS A 89 -9.61 -15.91 -7.40
N LEU A 90 -9.84 -16.18 -6.10
CA LEU A 90 -10.96 -15.64 -5.33
C LEU A 90 -10.58 -14.37 -4.55
N LEU A 91 -11.47 -13.38 -4.51
CA LEU A 91 -11.24 -12.13 -3.76
C LEU A 91 -11.15 -12.38 -2.24
N THR A 92 -11.90 -13.35 -1.73
CA THR A 92 -11.90 -13.73 -0.31
C THR A 92 -10.60 -14.38 0.17
N ARG A 93 -9.72 -14.76 -0.77
CA ARG A 93 -8.40 -15.36 -0.56
C ARG A 93 -7.35 -14.63 -1.38
N SER A 94 -7.48 -13.32 -1.50
CA SER A 94 -6.58 -12.51 -2.32
C SER A 94 -5.13 -12.65 -1.85
N SER A 95 -4.26 -12.97 -2.80
CA SER A 95 -2.82 -13.11 -2.57
C SER A 95 -2.05 -12.54 -3.76
N PHE A 96 -0.97 -11.84 -3.46
CA PHE A 96 -0.14 -11.13 -4.41
C PHE A 96 1.35 -11.31 -4.07
N VAL A 97 2.19 -11.52 -5.07
CA VAL A 97 3.63 -11.75 -4.89
C VAL A 97 4.42 -10.73 -5.70
N PHE A 98 5.48 -10.19 -5.13
CA PHE A 98 6.48 -9.41 -5.86
C PHE A 98 7.90 -9.78 -5.42
N GLU A 99 8.88 -9.45 -6.26
CA GLU A 99 10.30 -9.66 -5.97
C GLU A 99 11.03 -8.32 -5.91
N HIS A 100 11.97 -8.22 -4.98
CA HIS A 100 12.86 -7.08 -4.83
C HIS A 100 14.20 -7.54 -4.26
N GLU A 101 15.30 -7.12 -4.89
CA GLU A 101 16.68 -7.45 -4.47
C GLU A 101 16.91 -8.96 -4.22
N GLY A 102 16.33 -9.81 -5.07
CA GLY A 102 16.46 -11.27 -4.97
C GLY A 102 15.65 -11.92 -3.84
N SER A 103 14.83 -11.16 -3.12
CA SER A 103 13.88 -11.66 -2.14
C SER A 103 12.45 -11.58 -2.68
N SER A 104 11.61 -12.52 -2.28
CA SER A 104 10.20 -12.61 -2.69
C SER A 104 9.30 -12.30 -1.51
N PHE A 105 8.25 -11.51 -1.74
CA PHE A 105 7.33 -11.05 -0.71
C PHE A 105 5.89 -11.36 -1.11
N THR A 106 5.10 -11.83 -0.15
CA THR A 106 3.69 -12.18 -0.37
C THR A 106 2.76 -11.30 0.47
N TRP A 107 1.95 -10.50 -0.19
CA TRP A 107 0.75 -9.92 0.40
C TRP A 107 -0.38 -10.95 0.36
N GLU A 108 -0.90 -11.34 1.51
CA GLU A 108 -2.05 -12.25 1.62
C GLU A 108 -3.12 -11.65 2.51
N ARG A 109 -4.39 -11.82 2.13
CA ARG A 109 -5.50 -11.40 2.98
C ARG A 109 -5.44 -12.12 4.34
N THR A 110 -5.57 -11.37 5.43
CA THR A 110 -5.58 -11.92 6.79
C THR A 110 -6.88 -11.63 7.56
N ARG A 111 -7.19 -12.53 8.50
CA ARG A 111 -8.26 -12.40 9.50
C ARG A 111 -7.75 -12.75 10.90
N SER A 112 -6.43 -12.87 11.05
CA SER A 112 -5.79 -13.41 12.24
C SER A 112 -5.75 -12.36 13.35
N GLY A 113 -6.10 -12.77 14.56
CA GLY A 113 -5.90 -11.93 15.74
C GLY A 113 -4.41 -11.66 16.02
N ALA A 114 -3.51 -12.55 15.59
CA ALA A 114 -2.06 -12.35 15.68
C ALA A 114 -1.57 -11.18 14.82
N ASP A 115 -2.31 -10.84 13.76
CA ASP A 115 -2.04 -9.69 12.89
C ASP A 115 -2.81 -8.44 13.35
N GLY A 116 -3.29 -8.43 14.60
CA GLY A 116 -4.10 -7.33 15.15
C GLY A 116 -5.55 -7.28 14.65
N ILE A 117 -6.00 -8.25 13.85
CA ILE A 117 -7.35 -8.25 13.27
C ILE A 117 -8.36 -8.83 14.25
N ASN A 118 -9.14 -7.94 14.85
CA ASN A 118 -10.10 -8.26 15.91
C ASN A 118 -11.54 -7.94 15.50
N GLY A 119 -12.49 -8.49 16.27
CA GLY A 119 -13.93 -8.28 16.04
C GLY A 119 -14.48 -8.94 14.77
N LEU A 120 -15.82 -8.96 14.65
CA LEU A 120 -16.48 -9.56 13.49
C LEU A 120 -16.30 -8.70 12.23
N ALA A 121 -16.39 -7.37 12.35
CA ALA A 121 -16.23 -6.43 11.25
C ALA A 121 -14.83 -6.51 10.63
N GLY A 122 -13.78 -6.39 11.46
CA GLY A 122 -12.39 -6.55 11.04
C GLY A 122 -12.16 -7.89 10.37
N LYS A 123 -12.60 -9.01 10.98
CA LYS A 123 -12.47 -10.33 10.35
C LYS A 123 -13.18 -10.41 9.00
N LEU A 124 -14.37 -9.85 8.84
CA LEU A 124 -15.12 -9.88 7.58
C LEU A 124 -14.53 -9.01 6.47
N SER A 125 -13.74 -7.99 6.80
CA SER A 125 -13.08 -7.11 5.83
C SER A 125 -12.29 -7.89 4.77
N LEU A 126 -12.43 -7.49 3.51
CA LEU A 126 -11.64 -8.00 2.38
C LEU A 126 -10.31 -7.25 2.20
N ALA A 127 -10.09 -6.20 2.99
CA ALA A 127 -9.01 -5.25 2.79
C ALA A 127 -7.88 -5.35 3.85
N ASN A 128 -7.89 -6.35 4.73
CA ASN A 128 -6.76 -6.59 5.63
C ASN A 128 -5.74 -7.49 4.94
N TYR A 129 -4.47 -7.10 4.96
CA TYR A 129 -3.39 -7.84 4.32
C TYR A 129 -2.18 -7.95 5.24
N ARG A 130 -1.50 -9.09 5.20
CA ARG A 130 -0.18 -9.28 5.80
C ARG A 130 0.85 -9.46 4.70
N LEU A 131 2.04 -8.91 4.90
CA LEU A 131 3.19 -9.08 4.03
C LEU A 131 4.18 -10.04 4.69
N THR A 132 4.49 -11.12 4.00
CA THR A 132 5.48 -12.12 4.45
C THR A 132 6.71 -12.06 3.56
N ASP A 133 7.90 -12.03 4.15
CA ASP A 133 9.14 -12.33 3.44
C ASP A 133 9.21 -13.84 3.24
N ASN A 134 9.16 -14.29 1.98
CA ASN A 134 9.11 -15.71 1.64
C ASN A 134 10.42 -16.44 1.94
N ARG A 135 11.54 -15.72 2.11
CA ARG A 135 12.83 -16.32 2.46
C ARG A 135 12.89 -16.71 3.94
N SER A 136 12.48 -15.81 4.83
CA SER A 136 12.53 -16.04 6.28
C SER A 136 11.24 -16.60 6.86
N GLY A 137 10.11 -16.45 6.15
CA GLY A 137 8.78 -16.76 6.66
C GLY A 137 8.23 -15.70 7.63
N ASN A 138 8.95 -14.61 7.85
CA ASN A 138 8.56 -13.57 8.80
C ASN A 138 7.50 -12.64 8.21
N VAL A 139 6.55 -12.23 9.04
CA VAL A 139 5.63 -11.13 8.72
C VAL A 139 6.37 -9.81 8.88
N VAL A 140 6.53 -9.06 7.79
CA VAL A 140 7.27 -7.79 7.77
C VAL A 140 6.36 -6.57 7.85
N ALA A 141 5.10 -6.70 7.42
CA ALA A 141 4.10 -5.65 7.55
C ALA A 141 2.68 -6.20 7.61
N VAL A 142 1.75 -5.44 8.20
CA VAL A 142 0.31 -5.69 8.15
C VAL A 142 -0.42 -4.39 7.84
N TYR A 143 -1.28 -4.43 6.83
CA TYR A 143 -2.27 -3.40 6.57
C TYR A 143 -3.61 -3.85 7.19
N ALA A 144 -4.08 -3.10 8.19
CA ALA A 144 -5.38 -3.28 8.81
C ALA A 144 -6.36 -2.23 8.27
N ALA A 145 -7.40 -2.67 7.57
CA ALA A 145 -8.42 -1.76 7.06
C ALA A 145 -9.21 -1.14 8.23
N ALA A 146 -9.53 0.14 8.12
CA ALA A 146 -10.31 0.80 9.15
C ALA A 146 -11.72 0.22 9.22
N ASP A 147 -12.30 0.27 10.41
CA ASP A 147 -13.69 -0.10 10.61
C ASP A 147 -14.63 0.85 9.84
N LEU A 148 -15.82 0.35 9.49
CA LEU A 148 -16.88 1.09 8.77
C LEU A 148 -17.33 2.40 9.46
N LYS A 149 -16.88 2.66 10.69
CA LYS A 149 -17.17 3.90 11.45
C LYS A 149 -16.16 5.02 11.16
N SER A 150 -15.03 4.72 10.53
CA SER A 150 -14.03 5.72 10.15
C SER A 150 -14.41 6.34 8.80
N LEU A 151 -14.80 7.62 8.80
CA LEU A 151 -15.14 8.36 7.58
C LEU A 151 -13.91 8.97 6.88
N SER A 152 -12.77 9.07 7.56
CA SER A 152 -11.56 9.76 7.06
C SER A 152 -10.35 8.84 6.89
N VAL A 153 -10.21 7.77 7.67
CA VAL A 153 -9.06 6.85 7.63
C VAL A 153 -9.45 5.56 6.90
N LYS A 154 -8.68 5.16 5.89
CA LYS A 154 -8.89 3.90 5.13
C LYS A 154 -8.31 2.67 5.84
N GLY A 155 -7.34 2.85 6.72
CA GLY A 155 -6.65 1.79 7.44
C GLY A 155 -5.29 2.25 7.95
N GLU A 156 -4.57 1.32 8.56
CA GLU A 156 -3.27 1.50 9.19
C GLU A 156 -2.28 0.49 8.62
N LEU A 157 -1.07 0.95 8.28
CA LEU A 157 0.03 0.09 7.86
C LEU A 157 1.05 0.02 9.00
N ASN A 158 1.23 -1.18 9.54
CA ASN A 158 2.22 -1.50 10.55
C ASN A 158 3.40 -2.22 9.90
N ILE A 159 4.63 -1.74 10.11
CA ILE A 159 5.87 -2.36 9.60
C ILE A 159 6.67 -2.86 10.81
N PHE A 160 7.05 -4.13 10.80
CA PHE A 160 7.62 -4.82 11.96
C PHE A 160 9.13 -5.09 11.87
N ALA A 161 9.75 -4.76 10.74
CA ALA A 161 11.17 -4.95 10.52
C ALA A 161 11.79 -3.70 9.86
N PRO A 162 13.06 -3.38 10.15
CA PRO A 162 13.79 -2.38 9.37
C PRO A 162 13.84 -2.81 7.90
N LEU A 163 13.40 -1.93 7.00
CA LEU A 163 13.42 -2.15 5.56
C LEU A 163 14.46 -1.25 4.90
N SER A 164 14.98 -1.65 3.74
CA SER A 164 15.66 -0.69 2.86
C SER A 164 14.67 0.41 2.46
N GLN A 165 15.16 1.60 2.16
CA GLN A 165 14.30 2.73 1.80
C GLN A 165 13.40 2.42 0.60
N ASP A 166 13.92 1.67 -0.37
CA ASP A 166 13.19 1.27 -1.57
C ASP A 166 12.16 0.19 -1.27
N LEU A 167 12.49 -0.80 -0.45
CA LEU A 167 11.51 -1.78 0.00
C LEU A 167 10.40 -1.13 0.82
N GLU A 168 10.71 -0.16 1.70
CA GLU A 168 9.70 0.57 2.45
C GLU A 168 8.71 1.29 1.52
N LYS A 169 9.20 2.04 0.52
CA LYS A 169 8.35 2.69 -0.50
C LYS A 169 7.47 1.65 -1.23
N LEU A 170 8.02 0.49 -1.58
CA LEU A 170 7.27 -0.60 -2.21
C LEU A 170 6.16 -1.14 -1.30
N VAL A 171 6.44 -1.36 -0.01
CA VAL A 171 5.46 -1.81 0.98
C VAL A 171 4.34 -0.78 1.14
N VAL A 172 4.69 0.50 1.23
CA VAL A 172 3.72 1.60 1.35
C VAL A 172 2.85 1.71 0.10
N VAL A 173 3.44 1.81 -1.10
CA VAL A 173 2.67 1.97 -2.34
C VAL A 173 1.81 0.73 -2.66
N SER A 174 2.32 -0.48 -2.41
CA SER A 174 1.57 -1.71 -2.65
C SER A 174 0.39 -1.89 -1.69
N SER A 175 0.54 -1.53 -0.41
CA SER A 175 -0.57 -1.56 0.55
C SER A 175 -1.68 -0.55 0.20
N ALA A 176 -1.31 0.67 -0.20
CA ALA A 176 -2.25 1.66 -0.71
C ALA A 176 -2.97 1.15 -1.97
N ALA A 177 -2.24 0.53 -2.89
CA ALA A 177 -2.80 -0.06 -4.11
C ALA A 177 -3.76 -1.22 -3.82
N LEU A 178 -3.43 -2.10 -2.86
CA LEU A 178 -4.32 -3.19 -2.42
C LEU A 178 -5.62 -2.67 -1.82
N SER A 179 -5.51 -1.71 -0.90
CA SER A 179 -6.67 -1.08 -0.26
C SER A 179 -7.60 -0.43 -1.28
N GLU A 180 -7.04 0.37 -2.20
CA GLU A 180 -7.83 1.02 -3.24
C GLU A 180 -8.38 0.03 -4.27
N LYS A 181 -7.64 -1.00 -4.65
CA LYS A 181 -8.12 -2.03 -5.57
C LYS A 181 -9.33 -2.76 -4.99
N VAL A 182 -9.25 -3.22 -3.73
CA VAL A 182 -10.40 -3.86 -3.05
C VAL A 182 -11.58 -2.89 -3.00
N ALA A 183 -11.36 -1.62 -2.65
CA ALA A 183 -12.42 -0.62 -2.60
C ALA A 183 -13.04 -0.29 -3.97
N ARG A 184 -12.38 -0.62 -5.08
CA ARG A 184 -12.94 -0.51 -6.44
C ARG A 184 -13.67 -1.79 -6.86
N ASP A 185 -13.19 -2.96 -6.44
CA ASP A 185 -13.77 -4.26 -6.78
C ASP A 185 -15.03 -4.58 -5.97
N THR A 186 -15.28 -3.88 -4.84
CA THR A 186 -16.46 -4.08 -3.98
C THR A 186 -17.51 -2.98 -4.06
N LYS A 187 -17.38 -2.02 -4.97
CA LYS A 187 -18.39 -0.98 -5.26
C LYS A 187 -19.23 -1.39 -6.45
#